data_AF-A0A4W2E974-F1
#
_entry.id   AF-A0A4W2E974-F1
#
_cell.length_a   1.000
_cell.length_b   1.000
_cell.length_c   1.000
_cell.angle_alpha   90.00
_cell.angle_beta   90.00
_cell.angle_gamma   90.00
#
_symmetry.space_group_name_H-M   'P 1'
#
loop_
_entity.id
_entity.type
_entity.pdbx_description
1 polymer ?
#
loop_
_entity_poly.entity_id
_entity_poly.type
_entity_poly.pdbx_seq_one_letter_code
_entity_poly.pdbx_strand_id
1 'polypeptide(L)'
;MATLTEKLIAPVAEEEGTVPNNKITVEGTGQVSMVFTISILGKSLTDEFALVDVLEDKLKGEMMDLQHKSLFLQTPKIVADKDYSHTKKQRY
;
A
#
# COMPACT_ATOMS: atom_id res chain seq x y z
N MET A 1 10.94 -11.75 16.35
CA MET A 1 11.07 -10.31 16.00
C MET A 1 10.21 -9.41 16.88
N ALA A 2 8.95 -9.77 17.15
CA ALA A 2 8.05 -8.98 18.02
C ALA A 2 8.66 -8.57 19.38
N THR A 3 9.33 -9.49 20.07
CA THR A 3 9.95 -9.21 21.38
C THR A 3 11.19 -8.30 21.34
N LEU A 4 11.82 -8.11 20.18
CA LEU A 4 12.97 -7.20 20.03
C LEU A 4 12.52 -5.78 19.67
N THR A 5 11.49 -5.65 18.84
CA THR A 5 10.89 -4.35 18.48
C THR A 5 10.32 -3.66 19.72
N GLU A 6 9.64 -4.40 20.60
CA GLU A 6 9.10 -3.89 21.87
C GLU A 6 10.19 -3.38 22.83
N LYS A 7 11.39 -3.96 22.77
CA LYS A 7 12.51 -3.56 23.64
C LYS A 7 13.30 -2.38 23.10
N LEU A 8 13.33 -2.21 21.78
CA LEU A 8 14.12 -1.19 21.10
C LEU A 8 13.31 0.08 20.76
N ILE A 9 12.00 -0.05 20.58
CA ILE A 9 11.11 1.03 20.16
C ILE A 9 10.05 1.22 21.24
N ALA A 10 10.14 2.33 21.96
CA ALA A 10 9.13 2.71 22.96
C ALA A 10 8.07 3.62 22.29
N PRO A 11 6.79 3.24 22.28
CA PRO A 11 5.73 4.07 21.73
C PRO A 11 5.52 5.31 22.62
N VAL A 12 5.46 6.49 22.01
CA VAL A 12 5.20 7.77 22.71
C VAL A 12 3.69 8.05 22.86
N ALA A 13 2.86 7.44 22.03
CA ALA A 13 1.41 7.48 22.09
C ALA A 13 0.85 6.12 21.61
N GLU A 14 -0.42 5.82 21.93
CA GLU A 14 -1.10 4.69 21.30
C GLU A 14 -1.14 4.90 19.79
N GLU A 15 -0.80 3.86 19.00
CA GLU A 15 -0.95 3.91 17.55
C GLU A 15 -2.45 3.91 17.23
N GLU A 16 -3.09 5.08 17.30
CA GLU A 16 -4.32 5.31 16.55
C GLU A 16 -3.94 5.13 15.08
N GLY A 17 -4.47 4.06 14.47
CA GLY A 17 -4.11 3.64 13.12
C GLY A 17 -4.05 4.85 12.20
N THR A 18 -2.85 5.18 11.73
CA THR A 18 -2.60 6.39 10.95
C THR A 18 -3.50 6.36 9.73
N VAL A 19 -4.54 7.20 9.76
CA VAL A 19 -5.48 7.30 8.65
C VAL A 19 -4.71 7.89 7.47
N PRO A 20 -4.61 7.17 6.34
CA PRO A 20 -3.87 7.69 5.19
C PRO A 20 -4.57 8.95 4.69
N ASN A 21 -3.81 10.05 4.57
CA ASN A 21 -4.35 11.32 4.08
C ASN A 21 -4.60 11.23 2.58
N ASN A 22 -3.64 10.68 1.85
CA ASN A 22 -3.69 10.49 0.41
C ASN A 22 -3.69 9.00 0.10
N LYS A 23 -4.89 8.44 -0.08
CA LYS A 23 -5.10 7.07 -0.50
C LYS A 23 -5.51 7.01 -1.96
N ILE A 24 -4.76 6.26 -2.76
CA ILE A 24 -5.07 6.00 -4.16
C ILE A 24 -5.35 4.52 -4.34
N THR A 25 -6.43 4.23 -5.07
CA THR A 25 -6.79 2.86 -5.46
C THR A 25 -6.73 2.74 -6.98
N VAL A 26 -6.10 1.68 -7.46
CA VAL A 26 -6.04 1.34 -8.88
C VAL A 26 -6.69 -0.02 -9.08
N GLU A 27 -7.64 -0.07 -10.01
CA GLU A 27 -8.31 -1.29 -10.42
C GLU A 27 -7.62 -1.90 -11.65
N GLY A 28 -7.38 -3.19 -11.59
CA GLY A 28 -6.66 -3.98 -12.58
C GLY A 28 -5.14 -3.90 -12.45
N THR A 29 -4.48 -5.00 -12.78
CA THR A 29 -3.02 -5.17 -12.85
C THR A 29 -2.53 -5.27 -14.30
N GLY A 30 -3.27 -4.71 -15.26
CA GLY A 30 -2.86 -4.62 -16.65
C GLY A 30 -1.60 -3.78 -16.85
N GLN A 31 -1.03 -3.81 -18.05
CA GLN A 31 0.16 -3.01 -18.37
C GLN A 31 -0.07 -1.51 -18.17
N VAL A 32 -1.24 -1.01 -18.58
CA VAL A 32 -1.59 0.41 -18.45
C VAL A 32 -1.70 0.82 -16.98
N SER A 33 -2.38 0.00 -16.16
CA SER A 33 -2.53 0.30 -14.73
C SER A 33 -1.21 0.19 -13.98
N MET A 34 -0.30 -0.70 -14.40
CA MET A 34 1.02 -0.81 -13.79
C MET A 34 1.92 0.39 -14.13
N VAL A 35 1.90 0.86 -15.38
CA VAL A 35 2.61 2.11 -15.76
C VAL A 35 2.09 3.30 -14.94
N PHE A 36 0.77 3.38 -14.75
CA PHE A 36 0.16 4.40 -13.91
C PHE A 36 0.59 4.27 -12.44
N THR A 37 0.57 3.05 -11.90
CA THR A 37 1.01 2.71 -10.54
C THR A 37 2.44 3.16 -10.28
N ILE A 38 3.39 2.79 -11.14
CA ILE A 38 4.80 3.20 -11.02
C ILE A 38 4.95 4.72 -11.14
N SER A 39 4.18 5.38 -12.00
CA SER A 39 4.22 6.83 -12.16
C SER A 39 3.75 7.58 -10.92
N ILE A 40 2.75 7.05 -10.22
CA ILE A 40 2.24 7.62 -8.96
C ILE A 40 3.25 7.40 -7.83
N LEU A 41 3.75 6.16 -7.69
CA LEU A 41 4.69 5.80 -6.64
C LEU A 41 6.03 6.53 -6.80
N GLY A 42 6.50 6.71 -8.04
CA GLY A 42 7.72 7.46 -8.34
C GLY A 42 7.61 8.98 -8.14
N LYS A 43 6.39 9.52 -8.05
CA LYS A 43 6.12 10.93 -7.72
C LYS A 43 5.75 11.15 -6.25
N SER A 44 5.72 10.08 -5.45
CA SER A 44 5.42 10.14 -4.01
C SER A 44 4.06 10.80 -3.70
N LEU A 45 3.05 10.57 -4.54
CA LEU A 45 1.75 11.24 -4.45
C LEU A 45 0.78 10.61 -3.44
N THR A 46 1.14 9.49 -2.83
CA THR A 46 0.22 8.67 -2.04
C THR A 46 0.92 8.08 -0.82
N ASP A 47 0.23 8.11 0.31
CA ASP A 47 0.68 7.53 1.58
C ASP A 47 0.27 6.06 1.65
N GLU A 48 -0.91 5.74 1.13
CA GLU A 48 -1.39 4.37 0.99
C GLU A 48 -1.82 4.10 -0.45
N PHE A 49 -1.33 3.02 -1.02
CA PHE A 49 -1.66 2.59 -2.37
C PHE A 49 -2.38 1.23 -2.32
N ALA A 50 -3.54 1.14 -2.94
CA ALA A 50 -4.34 -0.09 -3.00
C ALA A 50 -4.49 -0.60 -4.44
N LEU A 51 -4.19 -1.87 -4.67
CA LEU A 51 -4.46 -2.57 -5.92
C LEU A 51 -5.69 -3.47 -5.77
N VAL A 52 -6.57 -3.44 -6.76
CA VAL A 52 -7.74 -4.32 -6.83
C VAL A 52 -7.74 -5.07 -8.15
N ASP A 53 -7.81 -6.40 -8.12
CA ASP A 53 -7.93 -7.23 -9.34
C ASP A 53 -8.66 -8.54 -9.03
N VAL A 54 -9.33 -9.10 -10.03
CA VAL A 54 -10.01 -10.39 -9.96
C VAL A 54 -9.04 -11.57 -9.99
N LEU A 55 -7.82 -11.38 -10.54
CA LEU A 55 -6.78 -12.39 -10.67
C LEU A 55 -5.85 -12.39 -9.45
N GLU A 56 -6.20 -13.12 -8.41
CA GLU A 56 -5.49 -13.13 -7.11
C GLU A 56 -3.99 -13.46 -7.20
N ASP A 57 -3.61 -14.47 -7.97
CA ASP A 57 -2.19 -14.87 -8.10
C ASP A 57 -1.35 -13.75 -8.72
N LYS A 58 -1.89 -13.11 -9.75
CA LYS A 58 -1.23 -11.99 -10.42
C LYS A 58 -1.20 -10.77 -9.50
N LEU A 59 -2.32 -10.46 -8.85
CA LEU A 59 -2.43 -9.37 -7.89
C LEU A 59 -1.39 -9.49 -6.76
N LYS A 60 -1.25 -10.69 -6.20
CA LYS A 60 -0.27 -10.99 -5.17
C LYS A 60 1.15 -10.84 -5.71
N GLY A 61 1.43 -11.33 -6.92
CA GLY A 61 2.72 -11.19 -7.58
C GLY A 61 3.13 -9.71 -7.75
N GLU A 62 2.24 -8.89 -8.28
CA GLU A 62 2.47 -7.46 -8.49
C GLU A 62 2.62 -6.70 -7.16
N MET A 63 1.79 -7.02 -6.15
CA MET A 63 1.92 -6.44 -4.82
C MET A 63 3.31 -6.73 -4.22
N MET A 64 3.77 -7.97 -4.31
CA MET A 64 5.09 -8.38 -3.79
C MET A 64 6.23 -7.67 -4.52
N ASP A 65 6.12 -7.53 -5.85
CA ASP A 65 7.10 -6.80 -6.65
C ASP A 65 7.19 -5.32 -6.22
N LEU A 66 6.06 -4.65 -6.03
CA LEU A 66 6.02 -3.26 -5.56
C LEU A 66 6.55 -3.13 -4.12
N GLN A 67 6.23 -4.06 -3.23
CA GLN A 67 6.74 -4.08 -1.85
C GLN A 67 8.25 -4.30 -1.79
N HIS A 68 8.82 -5.14 -2.66
CA HIS A 68 10.28 -5.28 -2.77
C HIS A 68 10.94 -4.01 -3.31
N LYS A 69 10.22 -3.25 -4.14
CA LYS A 69 10.67 -1.94 -4.63
C LYS A 69 10.43 -0.83 -3.62
N SER A 70 9.82 -1.09 -2.46
CA SER A 70 9.49 -0.06 -1.46
C SER A 70 10.71 0.71 -0.97
N LEU A 71 11.91 0.13 -0.98
CA LEU A 71 13.14 0.86 -0.65
C LEU A 71 13.41 2.04 -1.61
N PHE A 72 12.97 1.94 -2.85
CA PHE A 72 13.12 2.96 -3.89
C PHE A 72 11.88 3.85 -4.04
N LEU A 73 10.79 3.52 -3.34
CA LEU A 73 9.51 4.22 -3.43
C LEU A 73 9.24 4.91 -2.09
N GLN A 74 8.88 6.18 -2.10
CA GLN A 74 8.59 6.91 -0.84
C GLN A 74 7.18 6.61 -0.29
N THR A 75 6.51 5.56 -0.78
CA THR A 75 5.16 5.21 -0.36
C THR A 75 5.20 4.17 0.76
N PRO A 76 4.70 4.50 1.97
CA PRO A 76 4.88 3.68 3.15
C PRO A 76 4.00 2.42 3.19
N LYS A 77 2.90 2.36 2.42
CA LYS A 77 1.97 1.23 2.51
C LYS A 77 1.34 0.86 1.16
N ILE A 78 1.66 -0.35 0.69
CA ILE A 78 1.05 -0.95 -0.51
C ILE A 78 0.21 -2.15 -0.07
N VAL A 79 -1.08 -2.10 -0.37
CA VAL A 79 -2.06 -3.15 -0.08
C VAL A 79 -2.67 -3.67 -1.38
N ALA A 80 -3.05 -4.94 -1.41
CA ALA A 80 -3.77 -5.51 -2.52
C ALA A 80 -4.88 -6.41 -2.00
N ASP A 81 -6.07 -6.28 -2.58
CA ASP A 81 -7.22 -7.12 -2.26
C ASP A 81 -8.06 -7.31 -3.51
N LYS A 82 -8.70 -8.46 -3.64
CA LYS A 82 -9.70 -8.70 -4.68
C LYS A 82 -10.97 -7.92 -4.41
N ASP A 83 -11.31 -7.72 -3.14
CA ASP A 83 -12.51 -7.01 -2.74
C ASP A 83 -12.24 -5.51 -2.58
N TYR A 84 -13.26 -4.70 -2.88
CA TYR A 84 -13.26 -3.25 -2.65
C TYR A 84 -13.35 -2.87 -1.17
N SER A 85 -13.22 -3.85 -0.27
CA SER A 85 -13.15 -3.71 1.19
C SER A 85 -12.10 -2.66 1.59
N HIS A 86 -10.93 -2.70 0.94
CA HIS A 86 -9.84 -1.75 1.16
C HIS A 86 -9.99 -0.43 0.42
N THR A 87 -10.99 -0.24 -0.45
CA THR A 87 -11.20 1.03 -1.16
C THR A 87 -11.97 2.07 -0.32
N LYS A 88 -12.51 1.67 0.85
CA LYS A 88 -13.27 2.56 1.73
C LYS A 88 -12.45 3.79 2.13
N LYS A 89 -13.02 4.98 1.89
CA LYS A 89 -12.53 6.24 2.47
C LYS A 89 -12.84 6.24 3.97
N GLN A 90 -11.82 6.46 4.79
CA GLN A 90 -11.96 6.58 6.25
C GLN A 90 -12.37 8.00 6.73
N ARG A 91 -12.67 8.92 5.80
CA ARG A 91 -12.93 10.33 6.12
C ARG A 91 -14.43 10.65 6.02
N TYR A 92 -15.05 10.87 7.17
CA TYR A 92 -16.20 11.76 7.40
C TYR A 92 -15.82 12.73 8.51
#